data_AF-A0A9D2C1T5-F1
#
_entry.id   AF-A0A9D2C1T5-F1
#
_cell.length_a   1.000
_cell.length_b   1.000
_cell.length_c   1.000
_cell.angle_alpha   90.00
_cell.angle_beta   90.00
_cell.angle_gamma   90.00
#
_symmetry.space_group_name_H-M   'P 1'
#
loop_
_entity.id
_entity.type
_entity.pdbx_description
1 polymer ?
#
loop_
_entity_poly.entity_id
_entity_poly.type
_entity_poly.pdbx_seq_one_letter_code
_entity_poly.pdbx_strand_id
1 'polypeptide(L)'
;MIVLLGTTLTASFFDSLNPSAIVQQMVLQAMVKRKRQIWFFIFGIALANLLLGLAVYYGLAAWVWRWVEGLLQDHPLPVYGACGAGGVALFLLGVWFLWKTRQSRRQGVSQQEGPAKAPAQLSPLSLFLMGAGFCLVELTSALPYFGFLALLATYQLAFPGALLFMLLYDFMYILPLILLYFGYNKLQGTGAIQRLEALLGNVSAYLVPAVTAIAGAALAWWAGSGLAG
;
A
#
# COMPACT_ATOMS: atom_id res chain seq x y z
N MET A 1 -16.49 -21.82 6.05
CA MET A 1 -16.74 -20.64 6.91
C MET A 1 -15.59 -20.36 7.88
N ILE A 2 -15.13 -21.31 8.70
CA ILE A 2 -13.99 -21.10 9.63
C ILE A 2 -12.70 -20.71 8.89
N VAL A 3 -12.38 -21.39 7.79
CA VAL A 3 -11.20 -21.07 6.96
C VAL A 3 -11.28 -19.66 6.37
N LEU A 4 -12.46 -19.27 5.86
CA LEU A 4 -12.69 -17.92 5.34
C LEU A 4 -12.52 -16.86 6.43
N LEU A 5 -13.08 -17.09 7.61
CA LEU A 5 -12.94 -16.19 8.75
C LEU A 5 -11.50 -16.11 9.25
N GLY A 6 -10.81 -17.24 9.37
CA GLY A 6 -9.39 -17.30 9.71
C GLY A 6 -8.53 -16.56 8.70
N THR A 7 -8.80 -16.73 7.40
CA THR A 7 -8.09 -16.02 6.32
C THR A 7 -8.39 -14.53 6.36
N THR A 8 -9.64 -14.14 6.59
CA THR A 8 -10.05 -12.74 6.71
C THR A 8 -9.26 -12.05 7.81
N LEU A 9 -9.18 -12.65 9.01
CA LEU A 9 -8.46 -12.10 10.15
C LEU A 9 -6.95 -12.09 9.96
N THR A 10 -6.36 -13.18 9.43
CA THR A 10 -4.91 -13.28 9.26
C THR A 10 -4.41 -12.39 8.12
N ALA A 11 -5.06 -12.42 6.95
CA ALA A 11 -4.69 -11.59 5.83
C ALA A 11 -4.84 -10.10 6.14
N SER A 12 -5.96 -9.69 6.74
CA SER A 12 -6.15 -8.29 7.16
C SER A 12 -5.15 -7.87 8.23
N PHE A 13 -4.79 -8.75 9.16
CA PHE A 13 -3.75 -8.44 10.15
C PHE A 13 -2.39 -8.20 9.48
N PHE A 14 -1.96 -9.06 8.56
CA PHE A 14 -0.69 -8.83 7.86
C PHE A 14 -0.71 -7.57 6.99
N ASP A 15 -1.83 -7.29 6.33
CA ASP A 15 -2.01 -6.08 5.53
C ASP A 15 -2.03 -4.81 6.40
N SER A 16 -2.60 -4.90 7.61
CA SER A 16 -2.65 -3.80 8.58
C SER A 16 -1.28 -3.36 9.10
N LEU A 17 -0.28 -4.25 9.01
CA LEU A 17 1.11 -3.98 9.38
C LEU A 17 1.91 -3.29 8.26
N ASN A 18 1.24 -2.85 7.19
CA ASN A 18 1.86 -2.12 6.10
C ASN A 18 2.67 -0.91 6.64
N PRO A 19 4.02 -0.96 6.56
CA PRO A 19 4.86 0.10 7.12
C PRO A 19 4.64 1.45 6.47
N SER A 20 4.20 1.48 5.21
CA SER A 20 3.93 2.71 4.48
C SER A 20 2.75 3.47 5.07
N ALA A 21 1.60 2.80 5.24
CA ALA A 21 0.40 3.39 5.84
C ALA A 21 0.65 3.93 7.26
N ILE A 22 1.40 3.18 8.08
CA ILE A 22 1.79 3.58 9.44
C ILE A 22 2.65 4.85 9.41
N VAL A 23 3.73 4.85 8.62
CA VAL A 23 4.65 6.00 8.52
C VAL A 23 3.91 7.24 7.99
N GLN A 24 3.09 7.09 6.96
CA GLN A 24 2.29 8.18 6.39
C GLN A 24 1.35 8.78 7.43
N GLN A 25 0.64 7.93 8.19
CA GLN A 25 -0.25 8.42 9.24
C GLN A 25 0.55 9.18 10.28
N MET A 26 1.70 8.68 10.75
CA MET A 26 2.55 9.35 11.74
C MET A 26 3.03 10.72 11.26
N VAL A 27 3.52 10.82 10.03
CA VAL A 27 3.94 12.09 9.41
C VAL A 27 2.76 13.07 9.34
N LEU A 28 1.58 12.61 8.93
CA LEU A 28 0.38 13.45 8.94
C LEU A 28 -0.03 13.89 10.34
N GLN A 29 0.06 13.01 11.33
CA GLN A 29 -0.31 13.36 12.70
C GLN A 29 0.61 14.45 13.26
N ALA A 30 1.88 14.45 12.87
CA ALA A 30 2.84 15.48 13.24
C ALA A 30 2.59 16.82 12.51
N MET A 31 2.13 16.79 11.25
CA MET A 31 1.90 18.00 10.45
C MET A 31 0.53 18.66 10.67
N VAL A 32 -0.50 17.90 11.08
CA VAL A 32 -1.88 18.40 11.14
C VAL A 32 -2.17 19.07 12.49
N LYS A 33 -2.57 20.36 12.46
CA LYS A 33 -2.93 21.12 13.68
C LYS A 33 -4.10 20.50 14.46
N ARG A 34 -5.12 19.98 13.77
CA ARG A 34 -6.29 19.35 14.38
C ARG A 34 -6.24 17.84 14.18
N LYS A 35 -5.70 17.13 15.17
CA LYS A 35 -5.56 15.66 15.18
C LYS A 35 -6.85 14.93 14.78
N ARG A 36 -8.03 15.43 15.17
CA ARG A 36 -9.32 14.85 14.75
C ARG A 36 -9.50 14.73 13.23
N GLN A 37 -8.80 15.55 12.43
CA GLN A 37 -8.88 15.50 10.96
C GLN A 37 -8.22 14.23 10.38
N ILE A 38 -7.38 13.52 11.13
CA ILE A 38 -6.76 12.25 10.71
C ILE A 38 -7.82 11.17 10.48
N TRP A 39 -8.99 11.25 11.13
CA TRP A 39 -10.11 10.35 10.84
C TRP A 39 -10.55 10.39 9.36
N PHE A 40 -10.44 11.54 8.69
CA PHE A 40 -10.72 11.62 7.26
C PHE A 40 -9.70 10.85 6.42
N PHE A 41 -8.44 10.81 6.85
CA PHE A 41 -7.40 10.01 6.21
C PHE A 41 -7.67 8.51 6.38
N ILE A 42 -7.94 8.06 7.61
CA ILE A 42 -8.28 6.65 7.91
C ILE A 42 -9.54 6.24 7.14
N PHE A 43 -10.56 7.09 7.12
CA PHE A 43 -11.80 6.84 6.38
C PHE A 43 -11.58 6.80 4.86
N GLY A 44 -10.68 7.64 4.33
CA GLY A 44 -10.28 7.60 2.92
C GLY A 44 -9.63 6.29 2.53
N ILE A 45 -8.73 5.77 3.37
CA ILE A 45 -8.10 4.46 3.18
C ILE A 45 -9.15 3.35 3.22
N ALA A 46 -9.98 3.31 4.27
CA ALA A 46 -11.03 2.31 4.46
C ALA A 46 -11.99 2.26 3.25
N LEU A 47 -12.52 3.42 2.86
CA LEU A 47 -13.49 3.50 1.77
C LEU A 47 -12.86 3.12 0.43
N ALA A 48 -11.64 3.56 0.15
CA ALA A 48 -10.94 3.19 -1.08
C ALA A 48 -10.70 1.68 -1.14
N ASN A 49 -10.24 1.08 -0.03
CA ASN A 49 -10.00 -0.36 0.07
C ASN A 49 -11.29 -1.15 -0.15
N LEU A 50 -12.39 -0.78 0.52
CA LEU A 50 -13.70 -1.41 0.37
C LEU A 50 -14.23 -1.30 -1.06
N LEU A 51 -14.20 -0.10 -1.65
CA LEU A 51 -14.70 0.13 -3.01
C LEU A 51 -13.89 -0.63 -4.05
N LEU A 52 -12.57 -0.64 -3.90
CA LEU A 52 -11.67 -1.40 -4.75
C LEU A 52 -11.94 -2.90 -4.64
N GLY A 53 -12.10 -3.43 -3.42
CA GLY A 53 -12.41 -4.84 -3.22
C GLY A 53 -13.75 -5.25 -3.80
N LEU A 54 -14.78 -4.43 -3.63
CA LEU A 54 -16.08 -4.64 -4.28
C LEU A 54 -15.92 -4.65 -5.80
N ALA A 55 -15.21 -3.68 -6.37
CA ALA A 55 -15.00 -3.61 -7.80
C ALA A 55 -14.26 -4.85 -8.32
N VAL A 56 -13.19 -5.27 -7.66
CA VAL A 56 -12.41 -6.46 -8.03
C VAL A 56 -13.25 -7.74 -7.90
N TYR A 57 -13.95 -7.91 -6.78
CA TYR A 57 -14.80 -9.07 -6.52
C TYR A 57 -15.93 -9.23 -7.55
N TYR A 58 -16.52 -8.12 -7.99
CA TYR A 58 -17.58 -8.12 -9.01
C TYR A 58 -17.05 -8.07 -10.45
N GLY A 59 -15.74 -8.26 -10.66
CA GLY A 59 -15.19 -8.54 -11.97
C GLY A 59 -14.59 -7.33 -12.70
N LEU A 60 -14.32 -6.21 -12.02
CA LEU A 60 -13.53 -5.12 -12.61
C LEU A 60 -12.16 -5.65 -13.10
N ALA A 61 -11.53 -6.54 -12.33
CA ALA A 61 -10.27 -7.16 -12.71
C ALA A 61 -10.39 -7.97 -14.02
N ALA A 62 -11.44 -8.77 -14.16
CA ALA A 62 -11.71 -9.53 -15.39
C ALA A 62 -12.02 -8.61 -16.58
N TRP A 63 -12.76 -7.53 -16.34
CA TRP A 63 -13.05 -6.53 -17.36
C TRP A 63 -11.78 -5.84 -17.85
N VAL A 64 -10.92 -5.37 -16.93
CA VAL A 64 -9.60 -4.78 -17.27
C VAL A 64 -8.74 -5.79 -18.03
N TRP A 65 -8.71 -7.05 -17.57
CA TRP A 65 -7.91 -8.09 -18.20
C TRP A 65 -8.30 -8.33 -19.66
N ARG A 66 -9.60 -8.30 -20.00
CA ARG A 66 -10.06 -8.41 -21.40
C ARG A 66 -9.53 -7.30 -22.31
N TRP A 67 -9.42 -6.07 -21.80
CA TRP A 67 -8.81 -4.96 -22.54
C TRP A 67 -7.31 -5.17 -22.74
N VAL A 68 -6.64 -5.65 -21.69
CA VAL A 68 -5.21 -5.98 -21.75
C VAL A 68 -4.95 -7.10 -22.76
N GLU A 69 -5.75 -8.17 -22.74
CA GLU A 69 -5.66 -9.26 -23.72
C GLU A 69 -5.86 -8.76 -25.16
N GLY A 70 -6.85 -7.89 -25.41
CA GLY A 70 -7.05 -7.28 -26.73
C GLY A 70 -5.82 -6.49 -27.20
N LEU A 71 -5.25 -5.66 -26.32
CA LEU A 71 -4.02 -4.91 -26.62
C LEU A 71 -2.81 -5.82 -26.88
N LEU A 72 -2.66 -6.90 -26.11
CA LEU A 72 -1.59 -7.87 -26.31
C LEU A 72 -1.73 -8.61 -27.65
N GLN A 73 -2.97 -8.91 -28.07
CA GLN A 73 -3.23 -9.58 -29.36
C GLN A 73 -2.98 -8.66 -30.56
N ASP A 74 -3.46 -7.42 -30.49
CA ASP A 74 -3.35 -6.48 -31.61
C ASP A 74 -1.93 -5.91 -31.75
N HIS A 75 -1.24 -5.72 -30.61
CA HIS A 75 0.03 -5.00 -30.53
C HIS A 75 1.05 -5.65 -29.57
N PRO A 76 1.47 -6.91 -29.80
CA PRO A 76 2.33 -7.65 -28.87
C PRO A 76 3.71 -7.00 -28.66
N LEU A 77 4.39 -6.65 -29.76
CA LEU A 77 5.73 -6.04 -29.74
C LEU A 77 5.82 -4.74 -28.92
N PRO A 78 4.98 -3.71 -29.16
CA PRO A 78 5.05 -2.47 -28.38
C PRO A 78 4.57 -2.67 -26.93
N VAL A 79 3.64 -3.60 -26.66
CA VAL A 79 3.19 -3.89 -25.30
C VAL A 79 4.30 -4.56 -24.49
N TYR A 80 4.87 -5.67 -24.99
CA TYR A 80 5.98 -6.32 -24.31
C TYR A 80 7.22 -5.44 -24.26
N GLY A 81 7.51 -4.67 -25.31
CA GLY A 81 8.62 -3.71 -25.34
C GLY A 81 8.47 -2.60 -24.30
N ALA A 82 7.28 -1.99 -24.19
CA ALA A 82 7.00 -0.96 -23.19
C ALA A 82 7.04 -1.51 -21.77
N CYS A 83 6.46 -2.71 -21.54
CA CYS A 83 6.55 -3.40 -20.26
C CYS A 83 8.02 -3.72 -19.93
N GLY A 84 8.77 -4.33 -20.84
CA GLY A 84 10.18 -4.66 -20.62
C GLY A 84 11.04 -3.44 -20.29
N ALA A 85 10.90 -2.36 -21.06
CA ALA A 85 11.60 -1.10 -20.80
C ALA A 85 11.21 -0.50 -19.44
N GLY A 86 9.91 -0.51 -19.10
CA GLY A 86 9.41 -0.07 -17.80
C GLY A 86 9.93 -0.92 -16.65
N GLY A 87 9.98 -2.24 -16.81
CA GLY A 87 10.51 -3.19 -15.83
C GLY A 87 12.00 -2.96 -15.55
N VAL A 88 12.80 -2.76 -16.61
CA VAL A 88 14.22 -2.41 -16.49
C VAL A 88 14.39 -1.05 -15.79
N ALA A 89 13.61 -0.04 -16.18
CA ALA A 89 13.67 1.27 -15.54
C ALA A 89 13.34 1.19 -14.03
N LEU A 90 12.28 0.46 -13.66
CA LEU A 90 11.90 0.22 -12.26
C LEU A 90 12.98 -0.55 -11.49
N PHE A 91 13.59 -1.56 -12.11
CA PHE A 91 14.70 -2.31 -11.52
C PHE A 91 15.89 -1.38 -11.23
N LEU A 92 16.32 -0.59 -12.22
CA LEU A 92 17.43 0.35 -12.08
C LEU A 92 17.13 1.42 -11.01
N LEU A 93 15.90 1.94 -10.97
CA LEU A 93 15.47 2.88 -9.93
C LEU A 93 15.48 2.25 -8.54
N GLY A 94 14.98 1.03 -8.38
CA GLY A 94 15.01 0.29 -7.11
C GLY A 94 16.44 0.06 -6.61
N VAL A 95 17.34 -0.38 -7.50
CA VAL A 95 18.77 -0.56 -7.20
C VAL A 95 19.45 0.77 -6.86
N TRP A 96 19.16 1.84 -7.61
CA TRP A 96 19.68 3.17 -7.33
C TRP A 96 19.22 3.69 -5.97
N PHE A 97 17.95 3.52 -5.63
CA PHE A 97 17.43 3.87 -4.30
C PHE A 97 18.07 3.04 -3.19
N LEU A 98 18.26 1.73 -3.37
CA LEU A 98 19.00 0.88 -2.42
C LEU A 98 20.42 1.40 -2.19
N TRP A 99 21.13 1.74 -3.28
CA TRP A 99 22.48 2.26 -3.21
C TRP A 99 22.54 3.62 -2.53
N LYS A 100 21.64 4.54 -2.89
CA LYS A 100 21.51 5.86 -2.28
C LYS A 100 21.17 5.77 -0.78
N THR A 101 20.23 4.92 -0.40
CA THR A 101 19.86 4.68 1.02
C THR A 101 21.04 4.13 1.81
N ARG A 102 21.84 3.20 1.22
CA ARG A 102 23.07 2.71 1.82
C ARG A 102 24.13 3.80 1.96
N GLN A 103 24.33 4.62 0.93
CA GLN A 103 25.34 5.69 0.91
C GLN A 103 25.01 6.79 1.93
N SER A 104 23.77 7.25 2.02
CA SER A 104 23.33 8.26 3.00
C SER A 104 23.55 7.80 4.45
N ARG A 105 23.40 6.49 4.72
CA ARG A 105 23.73 5.92 6.04
C ARG A 105 25.23 5.75 6.27
N ARG A 106 25.98 5.33 5.24
CA ARG A 106 27.43 5.15 5.32
C ARG A 106 28.17 6.48 5.57
N GLN A 107 27.62 7.58 5.05
CA GLN A 107 28.17 8.92 5.25
C GLN A 107 27.76 9.57 6.57
N GLY A 108 27.02 8.88 7.46
CA GLY A 108 26.64 9.44 8.76
C GLY A 108 25.95 10.80 8.65
N VAL A 109 25.22 11.04 7.56
CA VAL A 109 24.51 12.31 7.37
C VAL A 109 23.30 12.27 8.28
N SER A 110 23.49 12.82 9.47
CA SER A 110 22.75 13.98 9.96
C SER A 110 21.71 14.45 8.94
N GLN A 111 20.56 13.77 8.91
CA GLN A 111 19.34 14.44 8.53
C GLN A 111 19.21 15.57 9.55
N GLN A 112 19.68 16.75 9.16
CA GLN A 112 19.07 17.98 9.62
C GLN A 112 17.57 17.71 9.57
N GLU A 113 16.97 17.64 10.74
CA GLU A 113 15.59 18.05 10.96
C GLU A 113 15.49 19.43 10.30
N GLY A 114 15.21 19.45 9.00
CA GLY A 114 14.70 20.64 8.35
C GLY A 114 13.49 21.05 9.18
N PRO A 115 13.40 22.33 9.58
CA PRO A 115 12.50 22.77 10.63
C PRO A 115 11.13 22.19 10.31
N ALA A 116 10.59 21.40 11.25
CA ALA A 116 9.30 20.74 11.14
C ALA A 116 8.37 21.67 10.38
N LYS A 117 8.11 21.34 9.10
CA LYS A 117 7.40 22.23 8.17
C LYS A 117 6.18 22.73 8.91
N ALA A 118 6.09 24.05 9.05
CA ALA A 118 5.05 24.70 9.84
C ALA A 118 3.72 23.99 9.61
N PRO A 119 3.02 23.55 10.67
CA PRO A 119 1.94 22.58 10.55
C PRO A 119 0.92 23.06 9.53
N ALA A 120 0.90 22.38 8.38
CA ALA A 120 0.10 22.77 7.24
C ALA A 120 -1.38 22.60 7.58
N GLN A 121 -2.20 23.59 7.26
CA GLN A 121 -3.64 23.45 7.37
C GLN A 121 -4.13 22.55 6.23
N LEU A 122 -4.03 21.24 6.42
CA LEU A 122 -4.62 20.28 5.49
C LEU A 122 -6.13 20.28 5.69
N SER A 123 -6.85 20.50 4.58
CA SER A 123 -8.30 20.41 4.60
C SER A 123 -8.73 18.94 4.82
N PRO A 124 -9.90 18.68 5.45
CA PRO A 124 -10.43 17.33 5.62
C PRO A 124 -10.53 16.54 4.31
N LEU A 125 -10.92 17.22 3.23
CA LEU A 125 -11.02 16.63 1.89
C LEU A 125 -9.64 16.23 1.35
N SER A 126 -8.62 17.08 1.53
CA SER A 126 -7.25 16.76 1.12
C SER A 126 -6.72 15.53 1.85
N LEU A 127 -7.01 15.40 3.16
CA LEU A 127 -6.62 14.24 3.95
C LEU A 127 -7.33 12.97 3.49
N PHE A 128 -8.63 13.06 3.22
CA PHE A 128 -9.40 11.96 2.66
C PHE A 128 -8.87 11.50 1.31
N LEU A 129 -8.67 12.43 0.36
CA LEU A 129 -8.14 12.14 -0.97
C LEU A 129 -6.72 11.57 -0.91
N MET A 130 -5.91 12.02 0.04
CA MET A 130 -4.57 11.48 0.23
C MET A 130 -4.62 10.05 0.77
N GLY A 131 -5.54 9.75 1.71
CA GLY A 131 -5.77 8.39 2.18
C GLY A 131 -6.23 7.45 1.06
N ALA A 132 -7.22 7.88 0.27
CA ALA A 132 -7.69 7.12 -0.88
C ALA A 132 -6.58 6.92 -1.93
N GLY A 133 -5.83 7.98 -2.25
CA GLY A 133 -4.73 7.94 -3.21
C GLY A 133 -3.60 7.02 -2.76
N PHE A 134 -3.23 7.04 -1.48
CA PHE A 134 -2.21 6.13 -0.96
C PHE A 134 -2.68 4.68 -0.98
N CYS A 135 -3.93 4.39 -0.61
CA CYS A 135 -4.48 3.05 -0.75
C CYS A 135 -4.38 2.52 -2.19
N LEU A 136 -4.65 3.38 -3.20
CA LEU A 136 -4.52 3.01 -4.61
C LEU A 136 -3.06 2.80 -5.06
N VAL A 137 -2.12 3.59 -4.55
CA VAL A 137 -0.69 3.41 -4.87
C VAL A 137 -0.12 2.16 -4.18
N GLU A 138 -0.65 1.82 -3.01
CA GLU A 138 -0.28 0.65 -2.21
C GLU A 138 -0.99 -0.63 -2.67
N LEU A 139 -1.62 -0.62 -3.84
CA LEU A 139 -2.23 -1.79 -4.46
C LEU A 139 -1.25 -2.97 -4.60
N THR A 140 0.02 -2.68 -4.84
CA THR A 140 1.08 -3.72 -4.92
C THR A 140 1.39 -4.37 -3.58
N SER A 141 1.15 -3.69 -2.45
CA SER A 141 1.27 -4.27 -1.12
C SER A 141 0.01 -5.04 -0.68
N ALA A 142 -1.12 -4.86 -1.37
CA ALA A 142 -2.40 -5.49 -1.05
C ALA A 142 -2.49 -6.98 -1.46
N LEU A 143 -1.36 -7.69 -1.58
CA LEU A 143 -1.34 -9.13 -1.87
C LEU A 143 -2.20 -9.95 -0.89
N PRO A 144 -2.18 -9.70 0.44
CA PRO A 144 -3.08 -10.40 1.36
C PRO A 144 -4.55 -10.14 1.03
N TYR A 145 -4.90 -8.92 0.60
CA TYR A 145 -6.26 -8.55 0.25
C TYR A 145 -6.74 -9.27 -1.00
N PHE A 146 -5.93 -9.31 -2.06
CA PHE A 146 -6.28 -10.05 -3.28
C PHE A 146 -6.41 -11.55 -3.02
N GLY A 147 -5.54 -12.13 -2.19
CA GLY A 147 -5.67 -13.53 -1.76
C GLY A 147 -6.98 -13.80 -1.01
N PHE A 148 -7.36 -12.89 -0.12
CA PHE A 148 -8.67 -12.93 0.54
C PHE A 148 -9.83 -12.83 -0.45
N LEU A 149 -9.80 -11.88 -1.40
CA LEU A 149 -10.87 -11.70 -2.40
C LEU A 149 -11.02 -12.93 -3.29
N ALA A 150 -9.90 -13.54 -3.71
CA ALA A 150 -9.89 -14.78 -4.48
C ALA A 150 -10.55 -15.93 -3.71
N LEU A 151 -10.19 -16.09 -2.42
CA LEU A 151 -10.82 -17.10 -1.57
C LEU A 151 -12.31 -16.81 -1.36
N LEU A 152 -12.68 -15.56 -1.07
CA LEU A 152 -14.06 -15.13 -0.88
C LEU A 152 -14.93 -15.46 -2.10
N ALA A 153 -14.39 -15.26 -3.31
CA ALA A 153 -15.08 -15.57 -4.56
C ALA A 153 -15.41 -17.06 -4.73
N THR A 154 -14.60 -17.97 -4.17
CA THR A 154 -14.89 -19.43 -4.19
C THR A 154 -16.12 -19.82 -3.37
N TYR A 155 -16.50 -19.01 -2.37
CA TYR A 155 -17.64 -19.30 -1.49
C TYR A 155 -18.98 -18.83 -2.07
N GLN A 156 -18.98 -18.10 -3.19
CA GLN A 156 -20.19 -17.61 -3.89
C GLN A 156 -21.25 -17.01 -2.96
N LEU A 157 -20.80 -16.19 -1.99
CA LEU A 157 -21.69 -15.58 -1.02
C LEU A 157 -22.61 -14.56 -1.70
N ALA A 158 -23.86 -14.47 -1.21
CA ALA A 158 -24.75 -13.37 -1.55
C ALA A 158 -24.12 -12.02 -1.15
N PHE A 159 -24.52 -10.94 -1.83
CA PHE A 159 -23.96 -9.60 -1.63
C PHE A 159 -23.81 -9.20 -0.15
N PRO A 160 -24.81 -9.36 0.74
CA PRO A 160 -24.65 -8.99 2.15
C PRO A 160 -23.56 -9.78 2.87
N GLY A 161 -23.38 -11.06 2.52
CA GLY A 161 -22.34 -11.90 3.10
C GLY A 161 -20.94 -11.49 2.63
N ALA A 162 -20.77 -11.26 1.32
CA ALA A 162 -19.51 -10.76 0.77
C ALA A 162 -19.14 -9.40 1.37
N LEU A 163 -20.12 -8.48 1.43
CA LEU A 163 -19.95 -7.16 2.05
C LEU A 163 -19.55 -7.26 3.52
N LEU A 164 -20.16 -8.16 4.30
CA LEU A 164 -19.81 -8.36 5.70
C LEU A 164 -18.35 -8.80 5.88
N PHE A 165 -17.88 -9.76 5.08
CA PHE A 165 -16.49 -10.21 5.14
C PHE A 165 -15.51 -9.11 4.70
N MET A 166 -15.86 -8.32 3.69
CA MET A 166 -15.04 -7.18 3.27
C MET A 166 -14.99 -6.08 4.35
N LEU A 167 -16.11 -5.77 5.00
CA LEU A 167 -16.16 -4.83 6.12
C LEU A 167 -15.35 -5.33 7.32
N LEU A 168 -15.40 -6.64 7.61
CA LEU A 168 -14.60 -7.24 8.67
C LEU A 168 -13.10 -7.16 8.34
N TYR A 169 -12.73 -7.46 7.10
CA TYR A 169 -11.35 -7.30 6.61
C TYR A 169 -10.90 -5.84 6.79
N ASP A 170 -11.70 -4.90 6.29
CA ASP A 170 -11.34 -3.49 6.27
C ASP A 170 -11.23 -2.90 7.68
N PHE A 171 -12.12 -3.31 8.59
CA PHE A 171 -12.05 -2.95 10.00
C PHE A 171 -10.74 -3.43 10.65
N MET A 172 -10.36 -4.69 10.42
CA MET A 172 -9.10 -5.24 10.94
C MET A 172 -7.88 -4.57 10.32
N TYR A 173 -7.96 -4.23 9.03
CA TYR A 173 -6.92 -3.51 8.29
C TYR A 173 -6.65 -2.11 8.87
N ILE A 174 -7.71 -1.33 9.17
CA ILE A 174 -7.56 0.02 9.74
C ILE A 174 -7.37 0.03 11.26
N LEU A 175 -7.53 -1.11 11.95
CA LEU A 175 -7.45 -1.19 13.40
C LEU A 175 -6.12 -0.66 13.96
N PRO A 176 -4.93 -1.01 13.44
CA PRO A 176 -3.69 -0.42 13.92
C PRO A 176 -3.61 1.08 13.70
N LEU A 177 -4.19 1.62 12.61
CA LEU A 177 -4.23 3.06 12.36
C LEU A 177 -5.10 3.78 13.39
N ILE A 178 -6.23 3.17 13.76
CA ILE A 178 -7.09 3.66 14.85
C ILE A 178 -6.33 3.61 16.19
N LEU A 179 -5.68 2.48 16.50
CA LEU A 179 -4.88 2.33 17.70
C LEU A 179 -3.72 3.32 17.74
N LEU A 180 -3.09 3.59 16.60
CA LEU A 180 -2.01 4.56 16.48
C LEU A 180 -2.52 5.99 16.68
N TYR A 181 -3.72 6.34 16.20
CA TYR A 181 -4.36 7.62 16.52
C TYR A 181 -4.55 7.82 18.03
N PHE A 182 -5.01 6.80 18.76
CA PHE A 182 -5.17 6.89 20.22
C PHE A 182 -3.83 6.84 20.96
N GLY A 183 -2.95 5.92 20.56
CA GLY A 183 -1.65 5.68 21.20
C GLY A 183 -0.68 6.84 21.00
N TYR A 184 -0.57 7.36 19.78
CA TYR A 184 0.27 8.51 19.47
C TYR A 184 -0.17 9.75 20.25
N ASN A 185 -1.48 10.00 20.38
CA ASN A 185 -1.97 11.13 21.17
C ASN A 185 -1.67 11.05 22.67
N LYS A 186 -1.52 9.83 23.21
CA LYS A 186 -1.26 9.60 24.63
C LYS A 186 0.23 9.47 24.97
N LEU A 187 1.04 9.04 24.00
CA LEU A 187 2.45 8.66 24.19
C LEU A 187 3.43 9.55 23.40
N GLN A 188 2.94 10.61 22.74
CA GLN A 188 3.77 11.57 21.99
C GLN A 188 4.91 12.10 22.88
N GLY A 189 6.15 11.92 22.44
CA GLY A 189 7.35 12.35 23.16
C GLY A 189 7.99 11.30 24.08
N THR A 190 7.44 10.08 24.15
CA THR A 190 8.10 8.96 24.85
C THR A 190 9.13 8.27 23.95
N GLY A 191 10.26 7.84 24.53
CA GLY A 191 11.34 7.16 23.78
C GLY A 191 10.91 5.85 23.10
N ALA A 192 9.80 5.24 23.54
CA ALA A 192 9.22 4.05 22.90
C ALA A 192 8.66 4.35 21.50
N ILE A 193 7.95 5.48 21.33
CA ILE A 193 7.45 5.88 19.99
C ILE A 193 8.61 6.25 19.07
N GLN A 194 9.62 6.97 19.57
CA GLN A 194 10.79 7.32 18.76
C GLN A 194 11.57 6.09 18.28
N ARG A 195 11.68 5.05 19.12
CA ARG A 195 12.28 3.76 18.70
C ARG A 195 11.43 3.04 17.66
N LEU A 196 10.10 3.08 17.82
CA LEU A 196 9.18 2.47 16.86
C LEU A 196 9.23 3.18 15.49
N GLU A 197 9.25 4.51 15.48
CA GLU A 197 9.46 5.34 14.29
C GLU A 197 10.78 5.02 13.61
N ALA A 198 11.87 4.92 14.39
CA ALA A 198 13.18 4.57 13.85
C ALA A 198 13.21 3.16 13.25
N LEU A 199 12.60 2.17 13.91
CA LEU A 199 12.51 0.80 13.39
C LEU A 199 11.66 0.72 12.12
N LEU A 200 10.48 1.34 12.12
CA LEU A 200 9.59 1.36 10.95
C LEU A 200 10.21 2.11 9.78
N GLY A 201 10.83 3.27 10.04
CA GLY A 201 11.56 4.03 9.04
C GLY A 201 12.76 3.26 8.48
N ASN A 202 13.44 2.45 9.31
CA ASN A 202 14.51 1.58 8.86
C ASN A 202 13.98 0.48 7.93
N VAL A 203 12.89 -0.19 8.30
CA VAL A 203 12.32 -1.29 7.51
C VAL A 203 11.77 -0.75 6.18
N SER A 204 10.97 0.32 6.21
CA SER A 204 10.34 0.89 5.01
C SER A 204 11.38 1.40 3.99
N ALA A 205 12.48 2.00 4.47
CA ALA A 205 13.55 2.53 3.61
C ALA A 205 14.26 1.46 2.77
N TYR A 206 14.24 0.19 3.20
CA TYR A 206 14.76 -0.93 2.42
C TYR A 206 13.66 -1.73 1.72
N LEU A 207 12.48 -1.84 2.34
CA LEU A 207 11.37 -2.63 1.82
C LEU A 207 10.83 -2.05 0.52
N VAL A 208 10.62 -0.73 0.45
CA VAL A 208 10.11 -0.08 -0.77
C VAL A 208 11.07 -0.28 -1.95
N PRO A 209 12.37 0.10 -1.87
CA PRO A 209 13.29 -0.10 -2.99
C PRO A 209 13.50 -1.58 -3.38
N ALA A 210 13.51 -2.49 -2.41
CA ALA A 210 13.67 -3.93 -2.68
C ALA A 210 12.45 -4.50 -3.41
N VAL A 211 11.23 -4.18 -2.96
CA VAL A 211 10.00 -4.62 -3.62
C VAL A 211 9.91 -4.02 -5.02
N THR A 212 10.24 -2.73 -5.21
CA THR A 212 10.29 -2.11 -6.53
C THR A 212 11.29 -2.79 -7.46
N ALA A 213 12.48 -3.14 -6.96
CA ALA A 213 13.48 -3.85 -7.75
C ALA A 213 13.01 -5.26 -8.15
N ILE A 214 12.45 -6.02 -7.21
CA ILE A 214 11.93 -7.38 -7.47
C ILE A 214 10.78 -7.32 -8.49
N ALA A 215 9.84 -6.39 -8.33
CA ALA A 215 8.74 -6.19 -9.26
C ALA A 215 9.23 -5.81 -10.66
N GLY A 216 10.20 -4.90 -10.76
CA GLY A 216 10.83 -4.51 -12.02
C GLY A 216 11.52 -5.69 -12.71
N ALA A 217 12.25 -6.51 -11.97
CA ALA A 217 12.91 -7.71 -12.50
C ALA A 217 11.90 -8.76 -13.00
N ALA A 218 10.84 -9.02 -12.23
CA ALA A 218 9.78 -9.96 -12.63
C ALA A 218 9.06 -9.49 -13.91
N LEU A 219 8.80 -8.18 -14.01
CA LEU A 219 8.12 -7.60 -15.16
C LEU A 219 9.02 -7.58 -16.41
N ALA A 220 10.32 -7.31 -16.26
CA ALA A 220 11.29 -7.42 -17.34
C ALA A 220 11.46 -8.88 -17.82
N TRP A 221 11.47 -9.83 -16.88
CA TRP A 221 11.51 -11.26 -17.21
C TRP A 221 10.28 -11.70 -18.00
N TRP A 222 9.08 -11.34 -17.53
CA TRP A 222 7.83 -11.65 -18.21
C TRP A 222 7.78 -11.09 -19.63
N ALA A 223 8.20 -9.84 -19.81
CA ALA A 223 8.30 -9.21 -21.12
C ALA A 223 9.31 -9.91 -22.04
N GLY A 224 10.48 -10.29 -21.50
CA GLY A 224 11.50 -11.03 -22.24
C GLY A 224 11.02 -12.41 -22.69
N SER A 225 10.32 -13.15 -21.81
CA SER A 225 9.73 -14.43 -22.18
C SER A 225 8.63 -14.30 -23.24
N GLY A 226 7.86 -13.21 -23.24
CA GLY A 226 6.81 -12.95 -24.23
C GLY A 226 7.32 -12.50 -25.59
N LEU A 227 8.53 -11.91 -25.66
CA LEU A 227 9.18 -11.53 -26.93
C LEU A 227 9.99 -12.67 -27.57
N ALA A 228 10.36 -13.68 -26.78
CA ALA A 228 11.19 -14.81 -27.23
C ALA A 228 10.37 -16.05 -27.67
N GLY A 229 9.07 -16.08 -27.37
CA GLY A 229 8.12 -17.11 -27.81
C GLY A 229 7.34 -16.67 -29.03
#